data_AF-A0A3D1ALS3-F1
#
_entry.id   AF-A0A3D1ALS3-F1
#
_cell.length_a   1.000
_cell.length_b   1.000
_cell.length_c   1.000
_cell.angle_alpha   90.00
_cell.angle_beta   90.00
_cell.angle_gamma   90.00
#
_symmetry.space_group_name_H-M   'P 1'
#
loop_
_entity.id
_entity.type
_entity.pdbx_description
1 polymer ?
#
loop_
_entity_poly.entity_id
_entity_poly.type
_entity_poly.pdbx_seq_one_letter_code
_entity_poly.pdbx_strand_id
1 'polypeptide(L)'
;MTKTRTNTHREFPSLNPASCSGGFTLIELIIVIVILGILGSMGAEFIAQAFQGFRETSNRIEMYEEGRLGLTRMERELQEAVPNAVDFSSVEGGNNNAISFGVINESAMAGVSGRYEEEHPIGQTTLRDTAGILPAQSIVSIYNTSWDNFANAAGNSLYSVTAVDGISRIMTLNRAIDRVSPFQRYFVVRPQAVRFVVSGGRIFRETATVNPGGALGSFAGRFPLVDHVVPSDPNGYFFYLPGTSTRSSLVVVHFAIDRDGEIVNFHKEIKIRNVP
;
A
#
# COMPACT_ATOMS: atom_id res chain seq x y z
N MET A 1 -91.96 -55.95 -42.17
CA MET A 1 -93.17 -55.18 -42.53
C MET A 1 -93.14 -53.86 -41.76
N THR A 2 -92.82 -52.78 -42.48
CA THR A 2 -93.36 -51.41 -42.33
C THR A 2 -93.59 -50.83 -40.92
N LYS A 3 -92.82 -49.81 -40.52
CA LYS A 3 -93.26 -48.40 -40.60
C LYS A 3 -92.19 -47.44 -40.08
N THR A 4 -91.76 -46.59 -40.99
CA THR A 4 -91.01 -45.34 -40.81
C THR A 4 -91.79 -44.38 -39.92
N ARG A 5 -91.14 -43.80 -38.90
CA ARG A 5 -91.57 -42.57 -38.22
C ARG A 5 -90.49 -41.52 -38.39
N THR A 6 -90.85 -40.48 -39.13
CA THR A 6 -90.10 -39.24 -39.34
C THR A 6 -90.09 -38.43 -38.05
N ASN A 7 -88.89 -38.20 -37.49
CA ASN A 7 -88.66 -37.23 -36.42
C ASN A 7 -88.08 -35.96 -37.06
N THR A 8 -88.84 -34.88 -37.02
CA THR A 8 -88.46 -33.54 -37.44
C THR A 8 -87.62 -32.87 -36.35
N HIS A 9 -86.30 -32.98 -36.46
CA HIS A 9 -85.35 -32.24 -35.63
C HIS A 9 -85.26 -30.80 -36.16
N ARG A 10 -85.67 -29.82 -35.35
CA ARG A 10 -85.41 -28.39 -35.62
C ARG A 10 -83.95 -28.11 -35.31
N GLU A 11 -83.16 -27.80 -36.34
CA GLU A 11 -81.80 -27.28 -36.19
C GLU A 11 -81.87 -25.81 -35.77
N PHE A 12 -81.26 -25.48 -34.62
CA PHE A 12 -80.95 -24.10 -34.26
C PHE A 12 -79.60 -23.73 -34.89
N PRO A 13 -79.48 -22.59 -35.59
CA PRO A 13 -78.20 -22.16 -36.12
C PRO A 13 -77.22 -21.84 -34.98
N SER A 14 -76.02 -22.41 -35.05
CA SER A 14 -74.89 -22.01 -34.21
C SER A 14 -74.47 -20.58 -34.57
N LEU A 15 -74.59 -19.66 -33.62
CA LEU A 15 -73.97 -18.34 -33.72
C LEU A 15 -72.47 -18.53 -33.53
N ASN A 16 -71.74 -18.55 -34.64
CA ASN A 16 -70.30 -18.35 -34.65
C ASN A 16 -70.02 -16.95 -34.07
N PRO A 17 -69.24 -16.79 -32.99
CA PRO A 17 -68.76 -15.47 -32.61
C PRO A 17 -67.83 -15.01 -33.74
N ALA A 18 -68.29 -14.07 -34.55
CA ALA A 18 -67.43 -13.36 -35.48
C ALA A 18 -66.36 -12.66 -34.65
N SER A 19 -65.12 -13.14 -34.71
CA SER A 19 -63.96 -12.37 -34.29
C SER A 19 -63.88 -11.16 -35.22
N CYS A 20 -64.44 -10.04 -34.78
CA CYS A 20 -64.29 -8.77 -35.44
C CYS A 20 -62.83 -8.36 -35.28
N SER A 21 -62.02 -8.54 -36.32
CA SER A 21 -60.69 -7.93 -36.39
C SER A 21 -60.87 -6.41 -36.52
N GLY A 22 -60.93 -5.72 -35.38
CA GLY A 22 -60.88 -4.26 -35.34
C GLY A 22 -59.53 -3.79 -35.89
N GLY A 23 -59.55 -3.04 -36.98
CA GLY A 23 -58.36 -2.36 -37.48
C GLY A 23 -58.01 -1.16 -36.59
N PHE A 24 -56.72 -0.90 -36.41
CA PHE A 24 -56.22 0.28 -35.70
C PHE A 24 -56.59 1.56 -36.45
N THR A 25 -57.02 2.59 -35.73
CA THR A 25 -57.29 3.91 -36.32
C THR A 25 -56.02 4.76 -36.35
N LEU A 26 -55.94 5.72 -37.30
CA LEU A 26 -54.80 6.65 -37.37
C LEU A 26 -54.60 7.41 -36.05
N ILE A 27 -55.68 7.81 -35.39
CA ILE A 27 -55.63 8.56 -34.14
C ILE A 27 -55.07 7.70 -32.98
N GLU A 28 -55.38 6.41 -32.96
CA GLU A 28 -54.84 5.47 -31.98
C GLU A 28 -53.32 5.33 -32.12
N LEU A 29 -52.82 5.23 -33.35
CA LEU A 29 -51.37 5.19 -33.61
C LEU A 29 -50.68 6.49 -33.20
N ILE A 30 -51.29 7.66 -33.47
CA ILE A 30 -50.74 8.96 -33.06
C ILE A 30 -50.64 9.08 -31.53
N ILE A 31 -51.68 8.68 -30.80
CA ILE A 31 -51.67 8.73 -29.33
C ILE A 31 -50.58 7.80 -28.78
N VAL A 32 -50.41 6.60 -29.33
CA VAL A 32 -49.39 5.65 -28.89
C VAL A 32 -47.98 6.21 -29.06
N ILE A 33 -47.63 6.78 -30.23
CA ILE A 33 -46.28 7.33 -30.44
C ILE A 33 -46.01 8.54 -29.54
N VAL A 34 -47.02 9.36 -29.23
CA VAL A 34 -46.88 10.50 -28.32
C VAL A 34 -46.65 10.03 -26.89
N ILE A 35 -47.45 9.07 -26.40
CA ILE A 35 -47.29 8.50 -25.06
C ILE A 35 -45.92 7.81 -24.92
N LEU A 36 -45.51 7.03 -25.92
CA LEU A 36 -44.19 6.41 -25.93
C LEU A 36 -43.06 7.44 -25.95
N GLY A 37 -43.22 8.56 -26.65
CA GLY A 37 -42.26 9.66 -26.63
C GLY A 37 -42.10 10.28 -25.24
N ILE A 38 -43.21 10.59 -24.57
CA ILE A 38 -43.19 11.16 -23.21
C ILE A 38 -42.57 10.17 -22.21
N LEU A 39 -43.05 8.93 -22.19
CA LEU A 39 -42.52 7.90 -21.28
C LEU A 39 -41.06 7.56 -21.58
N GLY A 40 -40.68 7.50 -22.86
CA GLY A 40 -39.31 7.26 -23.29
C GLY A 40 -38.37 8.37 -22.83
N SER A 41 -38.77 9.63 -22.95
CA SER A 41 -37.96 10.77 -22.48
C SER A 41 -37.73 10.75 -20.97
N MET A 42 -38.78 10.51 -20.18
CA MET A 42 -38.66 10.42 -18.72
C MET A 42 -37.82 9.21 -18.30
N GLY A 43 -38.07 8.04 -18.90
CA GLY A 43 -37.34 6.81 -18.58
C GLY A 43 -35.84 6.90 -18.91
N ALA A 44 -35.48 7.60 -19.98
CA ALA A 44 -34.09 7.78 -20.38
C ALA A 44 -33.26 8.55 -19.33
N GLU A 45 -33.83 9.61 -18.76
CA GLU A 45 -33.15 10.41 -17.71
C GLU A 45 -32.92 9.61 -16.43
N PHE A 46 -33.92 8.84 -15.98
CA PHE A 46 -33.78 7.98 -14.81
C PHE A 46 -32.67 6.93 -15.00
N ILE A 47 -32.62 6.30 -16.17
CA ILE A 47 -31.56 5.33 -16.49
C ILE A 47 -30.20 6.02 -16.52
N ALA A 48 -30.09 7.18 -17.17
CA ALA A 48 -28.83 7.93 -17.25
C ALA A 48 -28.29 8.29 -15.85
N GLN A 49 -29.14 8.76 -14.95
CA GLN A 49 -28.77 9.08 -13.56
C GLN A 49 -28.33 7.83 -12.79
N ALA A 50 -29.03 6.71 -12.95
CA ALA A 50 -28.65 5.45 -12.30
C ALA A 50 -27.26 4.97 -12.75
N PHE A 51 -26.96 5.04 -14.04
CA PHE A 51 -25.64 4.71 -14.58
C PHE A 51 -24.56 5.69 -14.12
N GLN A 52 -24.87 6.98 -14.01
CA GLN A 52 -23.93 7.98 -13.50
C GLN A 52 -23.56 7.70 -12.04
N GLY A 53 -24.56 7.49 -11.17
CA GLY A 53 -24.31 7.16 -9.76
C GLY A 53 -23.54 5.86 -9.57
N PHE A 54 -23.78 4.86 -10.43
CA PHE A 54 -22.98 3.63 -10.44
C PHE A 54 -21.50 3.90 -10.77
N ARG A 55 -21.22 4.71 -11.79
CA ARG A 55 -19.83 5.07 -12.17
C ARG A 55 -19.12 5.87 -11.07
N GLU A 56 -19.78 6.87 -10.51
CA GLU A 56 -19.23 7.68 -9.41
C GLU A 56 -18.90 6.79 -8.20
N THR A 57 -19.81 5.89 -7.82
CA THR A 57 -19.56 4.92 -6.75
C THR A 57 -18.39 4.00 -7.07
N SER A 58 -18.32 3.49 -8.30
CA SER A 58 -17.22 2.63 -8.74
C SER A 58 -15.86 3.34 -8.68
N ASN A 59 -15.79 4.59 -9.15
CA ASN A 59 -14.58 5.40 -9.13
C ASN A 59 -14.12 5.68 -7.69
N ARG A 60 -15.05 6.06 -6.79
CA ARG A 60 -14.76 6.27 -5.37
C ARG A 60 -14.20 5.02 -4.70
N ILE A 61 -14.77 3.84 -4.99
CA ILE A 61 -14.28 2.57 -4.43
C ILE A 61 -12.87 2.28 -4.93
N GLU A 62 -12.61 2.47 -6.23
CA GLU A 62 -11.28 2.25 -6.81
C GLU A 62 -10.22 3.16 -6.16
N MET A 63 -10.50 4.46 -6.05
CA MET A 63 -9.61 5.42 -5.39
C MET A 63 -9.35 5.04 -3.92
N TYR A 64 -10.39 4.62 -3.20
CA TYR A 64 -10.26 4.19 -1.81
C TYR A 64 -9.34 2.97 -1.67
N GLU A 65 -9.56 1.93 -2.48
CA GLU A 65 -8.75 0.71 -2.44
C GLU A 65 -7.31 0.95 -2.88
N GLU A 66 -7.09 1.79 -3.89
CA GLU A 66 -5.75 2.20 -4.33
C GLU A 66 -4.96 2.86 -3.20
N GLY A 67 -5.54 3.91 -2.58
CA GLY A 67 -4.88 4.61 -1.47
C GLY A 67 -4.71 3.72 -0.23
N ARG A 68 -5.69 2.85 0.07
CA ARG A 68 -5.61 1.89 1.17
C ARG A 68 -4.51 0.85 0.95
N LEU A 69 -4.35 0.30 -0.24
CA LEU A 69 -3.30 -0.65 -0.57
C LEU A 69 -1.92 0.02 -0.46
N GLY A 70 -1.78 1.23 -1.01
CA GLY A 70 -0.57 2.04 -0.89
C GLY A 70 -0.18 2.28 0.57
N LEU A 71 -1.12 2.75 1.39
CA LEU A 71 -0.92 2.96 2.83
C LEU A 71 -0.55 1.67 3.56
N THR A 72 -1.26 0.57 3.30
CA THR A 72 -1.01 -0.71 3.98
C THR A 72 0.40 -1.23 3.67
N ARG A 73 0.85 -1.06 2.42
CA ARG A 73 2.22 -1.42 2.04
C ARG A 73 3.26 -0.52 2.71
N MET A 74 3.04 0.79 2.71
CA MET A 74 3.93 1.75 3.39
C MET A 74 4.01 1.44 4.88
N GLU A 75 2.89 1.20 5.54
CA GLU A 75 2.81 0.80 6.95
C GLU A 75 3.61 -0.46 7.23
N ARG A 76 3.41 -1.53 6.45
CA ARG A 76 4.12 -2.79 6.65
C ARG A 76 5.63 -2.62 6.51
N GLU A 77 6.11 -1.91 5.49
CA GLU A 77 7.54 -1.69 5.29
C GLU A 77 8.14 -0.76 6.36
N LEU A 78 7.41 0.27 6.81
CA LEU A 78 7.85 1.19 7.87
C LEU A 78 7.87 0.54 9.26
N GLN A 79 6.99 -0.44 9.52
CA GLN A 79 7.03 -1.21 10.77
C GLN A 79 8.27 -2.10 10.88
N GLU A 80 8.90 -2.43 9.75
CA GLU A 80 10.17 -3.15 9.66
C GLU A 80 11.38 -2.20 9.63
N ALA A 81 11.19 -0.89 9.86
CA ALA A 81 12.30 0.07 9.80
C ALA A 81 13.34 -0.18 10.91
N VAL A 82 14.62 -0.04 10.55
CA VAL A 82 15.73 -0.09 11.51
C VAL A 82 15.61 1.09 12.47
N PRO A 83 15.79 0.88 13.79
CA PRO A 83 15.68 1.96 14.78
C PRO A 83 16.58 3.15 14.45
N ASN A 84 16.01 4.36 14.55
CA ASN A 84 16.64 5.65 14.25
C ASN A 84 17.25 5.75 12.84
N ALA A 85 16.91 4.85 11.91
CA ALA A 85 17.38 4.85 10.53
C ALA A 85 16.28 5.32 9.58
N VAL A 86 15.56 6.38 9.95
CA VAL A 86 14.48 6.96 9.17
C VAL A 86 14.76 8.44 8.96
N ASP A 87 14.53 8.91 7.75
CA ASP A 87 14.73 10.29 7.34
C ASP A 87 13.58 10.77 6.46
N PHE A 88 13.33 12.07 6.50
CA PHE A 88 12.40 12.74 5.61
C PHE A 88 13.16 13.83 4.87
N SER A 89 12.95 13.90 3.56
CA SER A 89 13.68 14.84 2.72
C SER A 89 12.81 15.41 1.61
N SER A 90 13.26 16.53 1.07
CA SER A 90 12.73 17.13 -0.14
C SER A 90 13.62 16.72 -1.32
N VAL A 91 13.14 15.82 -2.18
CA VAL A 91 13.94 15.26 -3.29
C VAL A 91 13.77 16.03 -4.59
N GLU A 92 12.60 16.64 -4.83
CA GLU A 92 12.27 17.29 -6.11
C GLU A 92 11.80 18.75 -5.97
N GLY A 93 12.11 19.39 -4.84
CA GLY A 93 11.60 20.72 -4.49
C GLY A 93 10.14 20.66 -4.00
N GLY A 94 9.90 21.18 -2.81
CA GLY A 94 8.62 21.05 -2.08
C GLY A 94 8.81 20.50 -0.67
N ASN A 95 7.79 20.65 0.18
CA ASN A 95 7.82 20.24 1.58
C ASN A 95 7.82 18.69 1.70
N ASN A 96 8.80 18.13 2.40
CA ASN A 96 8.86 16.74 2.91
C ASN A 96 8.13 15.70 2.03
N ASN A 97 8.55 15.57 0.77
CA ASN A 97 7.90 14.70 -0.21
C ASN A 97 8.50 13.30 -0.29
N ALA A 98 9.52 13.00 0.50
CA ALA A 98 10.10 11.67 0.59
C ALA A 98 10.34 11.24 2.03
N ILE A 99 10.20 9.94 2.26
CA ILE A 99 10.62 9.25 3.48
C ILE A 99 11.53 8.08 3.11
N SER A 100 12.73 8.05 3.71
CA SER A 100 13.76 7.04 3.48
C SER A 100 14.04 6.27 4.76
N PHE A 101 14.23 4.96 4.67
CA PHE A 101 14.53 4.16 5.86
C PHE A 101 15.33 2.88 5.53
N GLY A 102 16.16 2.49 6.50
CA GLY A 102 16.77 1.15 6.53
C GLY A 102 15.75 0.10 6.95
N VAL A 103 15.85 -1.12 6.43
CA VAL A 103 14.86 -2.16 6.74
C VAL A 103 15.48 -3.37 7.41
N ILE A 104 14.84 -3.86 8.47
CA ILE A 104 15.25 -5.04 9.21
C ILE A 104 15.02 -6.29 8.35
N ASN A 105 15.95 -7.23 8.43
CA ASN A 105 15.80 -8.56 7.88
C ASN A 105 15.24 -9.50 8.96
N GLU A 106 13.92 -9.52 9.13
CA GLU A 106 13.26 -10.33 10.16
C GLU A 106 13.54 -11.83 10.02
N SER A 107 13.63 -12.34 8.78
CA SER A 107 13.95 -13.76 8.53
C SER A 107 15.35 -14.13 9.03
N ALA A 108 16.32 -13.22 8.89
CA ALA A 108 17.66 -13.43 9.42
C ALA A 108 17.72 -13.26 10.94
N MET A 109 16.88 -12.39 11.51
CA MET A 109 16.75 -12.21 12.97
C MET A 109 16.14 -13.43 13.67
N ALA A 110 15.32 -14.23 13.00
CA ALA A 110 14.69 -15.41 13.61
C ALA A 110 15.70 -16.48 14.10
N GLY A 111 16.92 -16.47 13.56
CA GLY A 111 17.98 -17.41 13.94
C GLY A 111 18.94 -16.90 15.02
N VAL A 112 18.76 -15.67 15.52
CA VAL A 112 19.68 -15.01 16.45
C VAL A 112 18.95 -14.28 17.57
N SER A 113 19.67 -13.95 18.64
CA SER A 113 19.09 -13.15 19.73
C SER A 113 19.05 -11.65 19.41
N GLY A 114 19.87 -11.18 18.47
CA GLY A 114 20.10 -9.75 18.25
C GLY A 114 20.86 -9.09 19.40
N ARG A 115 21.52 -9.90 20.24
CA ARG A 115 22.32 -9.49 21.39
C ARG A 115 23.68 -10.14 21.33
N TYR A 116 24.72 -9.40 21.70
CA TYR A 116 26.08 -9.90 21.80
C TYR A 116 26.56 -10.02 23.25
N GLU A 117 27.55 -10.88 23.50
CA GLU A 117 28.04 -11.17 24.86
C GLU A 117 29.09 -10.16 25.34
N GLU A 118 29.86 -9.57 24.44
CA GLU A 118 30.96 -8.66 24.77
C GLU A 118 30.44 -7.36 25.39
N GLU A 119 31.00 -6.94 26.53
CA GLU A 119 30.55 -5.71 27.20
C GLU A 119 31.07 -4.45 26.49
N HIS A 120 32.32 -4.49 26.01
CA HIS A 120 32.99 -3.37 25.34
C HIS A 120 33.84 -3.86 24.14
N PRO A 121 33.22 -4.28 23.02
CA PRO A 121 33.92 -4.81 21.85
C PRO A 121 34.61 -3.72 21.00
N ILE A 122 34.88 -2.53 21.54
CA ILE A 122 35.46 -1.43 20.77
C ILE A 122 36.87 -1.81 20.30
N GLY A 123 37.18 -1.52 19.03
CA GLY A 123 38.42 -1.92 18.37
C GLY A 123 38.50 -3.40 17.97
N GLN A 124 37.52 -4.24 18.37
CA GLN A 124 37.47 -5.65 17.96
C GLN A 124 36.79 -5.79 16.61
N THR A 125 37.16 -6.84 15.87
CA THR A 125 36.52 -7.23 14.61
C THR A 125 35.60 -8.44 14.79
N THR A 126 35.41 -8.91 16.03
CA THR A 126 34.64 -10.12 16.33
C THR A 126 33.50 -9.80 17.28
N LEU A 127 32.37 -10.46 17.09
CA LEU A 127 31.22 -10.44 18.00
C LEU A 127 30.65 -11.83 18.18
N ARG A 128 30.18 -12.13 19.38
CA ARG A 128 29.50 -13.39 19.69
C ARG A 128 28.03 -13.12 20.00
N ASP A 129 27.11 -13.66 19.20
CA ASP A 129 25.67 -13.57 19.52
C ASP A 129 25.30 -14.51 20.67
N THR A 130 24.34 -14.09 21.52
CA THR A 130 23.93 -14.79 22.74
C THR A 130 23.06 -16.02 22.53
N ALA A 131 22.38 -16.21 21.39
CA ALA A 131 21.59 -17.43 21.11
C ALA A 131 21.99 -18.24 19.85
N GLY A 132 22.53 -17.59 18.82
CA GLY A 132 22.73 -18.19 17.50
C GLY A 132 23.91 -17.62 16.75
N ILE A 133 23.82 -17.63 15.43
CA ILE A 133 24.86 -17.14 14.53
C ILE A 133 24.25 -16.66 13.21
N LEU A 134 24.80 -15.58 12.65
CA LEU A 134 24.40 -15.10 11.32
C LEU A 134 25.26 -15.73 10.24
N PRO A 135 24.70 -15.96 9.03
CA PRO A 135 25.50 -16.36 7.89
C PRO A 135 26.46 -15.24 7.46
N ALA A 136 27.57 -15.63 6.81
CA ALA A 136 28.45 -14.67 6.15
C ALA A 136 27.66 -13.81 5.15
N GLN A 137 28.14 -12.59 4.91
CA GLN A 137 27.50 -11.53 4.11
C GLN A 137 26.26 -10.88 4.74
N SER A 138 25.84 -11.30 5.94
CA SER A 138 24.81 -10.59 6.69
C SER A 138 25.27 -9.17 7.03
N ILE A 139 24.35 -8.21 6.96
CA ILE A 139 24.60 -6.82 7.35
C ILE A 139 23.98 -6.60 8.72
N VAL A 140 24.75 -6.08 9.65
CA VAL A 140 24.31 -5.76 11.02
C VAL A 140 24.45 -4.27 11.28
N SER A 141 23.45 -3.69 11.94
CA SER A 141 23.46 -2.34 12.46
C SER A 141 23.68 -2.36 13.96
N ILE A 142 24.75 -1.73 14.44
CA ILE A 142 25.10 -1.66 15.85
C ILE A 142 24.98 -0.20 16.32
N TYR A 143 24.17 0.00 17.36
CA TYR A 143 23.99 1.29 18.02
C TYR A 143 23.59 2.45 17.08
N ASN A 144 22.72 2.23 16.10
CA ASN A 144 22.29 3.33 15.23
C ASN A 144 21.49 4.40 15.99
N THR A 145 21.96 5.66 15.94
CA THR A 145 21.35 6.78 16.67
C THR A 145 20.77 7.87 15.78
N SER A 146 21.02 7.85 14.48
CA SER A 146 20.47 8.80 13.51
C SER A 146 20.50 8.24 12.10
N TRP A 147 19.77 8.85 11.18
CA TRP A 147 19.85 8.50 9.76
C TRP A 147 21.26 8.65 9.20
N ASP A 148 22.00 9.69 9.60
CA ASP A 148 23.36 9.92 9.12
C ASP A 148 24.29 8.76 9.45
N ASN A 149 24.15 8.17 10.64
CA ASN A 149 24.94 7.00 11.02
C ASN A 149 24.56 5.76 10.19
N PHE A 150 23.34 5.68 9.67
CA PHE A 150 22.93 4.61 8.77
C PHE A 150 23.38 4.85 7.33
N ALA A 151 23.21 6.07 6.82
CA ALA A 151 23.29 6.38 5.40
C ALA A 151 24.64 6.98 4.95
N ASN A 152 25.43 7.57 5.86
CA ASN A 152 26.70 8.18 5.51
C ASN A 152 27.89 7.27 5.84
N ALA A 153 29.02 7.51 5.18
CA ALA A 153 30.25 6.74 5.40
C ALA A 153 30.92 7.07 6.75
N ALA A 154 30.90 8.35 7.15
CA ALA A 154 31.48 8.79 8.42
C ALA A 154 30.59 8.36 9.59
N GLY A 155 31.14 7.66 10.58
CA GLY A 155 30.39 7.19 11.75
C GLY A 155 29.36 6.11 11.42
N ASN A 156 29.53 5.41 10.30
CA ASN A 156 28.60 4.40 9.81
C ASN A 156 28.34 3.31 10.87
N SER A 157 27.08 2.98 11.13
CA SER A 157 26.69 1.98 12.12
C SER A 157 26.52 0.57 11.54
N LEU A 158 26.83 0.38 10.25
CA LEU A 158 26.59 -0.86 9.52
C LEU A 158 27.87 -1.65 9.29
N TYR A 159 27.86 -2.92 9.65
CA TYR A 159 28.98 -3.84 9.50
C TYR A 159 28.52 -5.03 8.67
N SER A 160 29.41 -5.60 7.86
CA SER A 160 29.16 -6.88 7.20
C SER A 160 29.89 -8.00 7.91
N VAL A 161 29.22 -9.14 8.05
CA VAL A 161 29.82 -10.38 8.55
C VAL A 161 30.66 -11.00 7.44
N THR A 162 31.97 -11.08 7.63
CA THR A 162 32.93 -11.59 6.62
C THR A 162 33.24 -13.07 6.82
N ALA A 163 33.31 -13.53 8.06
CA ALA A 163 33.58 -14.91 8.43
C ALA A 163 32.80 -15.30 9.69
N VAL A 164 32.61 -16.61 9.87
CA VAL A 164 31.71 -17.14 10.89
C VAL A 164 32.31 -18.43 11.46
N ASP A 165 32.42 -18.53 12.78
CA ASP A 165 32.76 -19.75 13.51
C ASP A 165 31.50 -20.29 14.19
N GLY A 166 30.90 -21.33 13.59
CA GLY A 166 29.68 -21.98 14.07
C GLY A 166 29.79 -22.65 15.44
N ILE A 167 31.00 -23.04 15.86
CA ILE A 167 31.21 -23.74 17.13
C ILE A 167 31.26 -22.72 18.27
N SER A 168 32.07 -21.68 18.08
CA SER A 168 32.23 -20.60 19.07
C SER A 168 31.16 -19.52 18.94
N ARG A 169 30.31 -19.55 17.91
CA ARG A 169 29.29 -18.54 17.62
C ARG A 169 29.86 -17.13 17.44
N ILE A 170 31.08 -17.07 16.93
CA ILE A 170 31.81 -15.83 16.66
C ILE A 170 31.58 -15.42 15.22
N MET A 171 31.18 -14.18 15.02
CA MET A 171 31.06 -13.50 13.74
C MET A 171 32.24 -12.53 13.60
N THR A 172 32.97 -12.61 12.50
CA THR A 172 33.99 -11.63 12.14
C THR A 172 33.37 -10.57 11.24
N LEU A 173 33.63 -9.29 11.53
CA LEU A 173 33.12 -8.13 10.82
C LEU A 173 34.15 -7.60 9.83
N ASN A 174 33.70 -6.81 8.86
CA ASN A 174 34.55 -6.19 7.84
C ASN A 174 35.45 -5.08 8.36
N ARG A 175 35.15 -4.51 9.53
CA ARG A 175 35.95 -3.49 10.19
C ARG A 175 35.86 -3.62 11.70
N ALA A 176 36.75 -2.93 12.40
CA ALA A 176 36.70 -2.81 13.84
C ALA A 176 35.45 -2.06 14.30
N ILE A 177 34.87 -2.49 15.41
CA ILE A 177 33.72 -1.84 16.03
C ILE A 177 34.17 -0.53 16.65
N ASP A 178 33.60 0.56 16.20
CA ASP A 178 33.84 1.92 16.68
C ASP A 178 32.73 2.40 17.62
N ARG A 179 31.61 1.68 17.69
CA ARG A 179 30.41 2.05 18.47
C ARG A 179 29.86 0.85 19.22
N VAL A 180 29.60 1.04 20.51
CA VAL A 180 29.07 -0.01 21.40
C VAL A 180 27.62 0.32 21.74
N SER A 181 26.79 -0.71 21.75
CA SER A 181 25.38 -0.62 22.16
C SER A 181 25.32 -0.79 23.67
N PRO A 182 24.78 0.17 24.43
CA PRO A 182 24.68 0.08 25.90
C PRO A 182 23.91 -1.16 26.40
N PHE A 183 23.03 -1.72 25.56
CA PHE A 183 22.26 -2.92 25.86
C PHE A 183 22.75 -4.16 25.10
N GLN A 184 23.96 -4.09 24.53
CA GLN A 184 24.61 -5.14 23.76
C GLN A 184 23.75 -5.65 22.59
N ARG A 185 23.03 -4.75 21.90
CA ARG A 185 22.12 -5.10 20.79
C ARG A 185 22.66 -4.77 19.42
N TYR A 186 22.25 -5.58 18.44
CA TYR A 186 22.40 -5.32 17.02
C TYR A 186 21.12 -5.71 16.25
N PHE A 187 20.94 -5.15 15.06
CA PHE A 187 19.83 -5.49 14.16
C PHE A 187 20.37 -5.98 12.81
N VAL A 188 19.81 -7.06 12.26
CA VAL A 188 20.16 -7.48 10.89
C VAL A 188 19.39 -6.61 9.90
N VAL A 189 20.10 -6.07 8.91
CA VAL A 189 19.56 -5.14 7.91
C VAL A 189 19.49 -5.84 6.55
N ARG A 190 18.45 -5.51 5.77
CA ARG A 190 18.37 -5.92 4.37
C ARG A 190 19.46 -5.21 3.54
N PRO A 191 19.94 -5.81 2.45
CA PRO A 191 20.91 -5.17 1.55
C PRO A 191 20.35 -3.97 0.79
N GLN A 192 19.06 -3.68 0.93
CA GLN A 192 18.36 -2.57 0.29
C GLN A 192 17.64 -1.71 1.32
N ALA A 193 17.91 -0.41 1.32
CA ALA A 193 17.09 0.61 1.96
C ALA A 193 15.91 0.97 1.05
N VAL A 194 14.85 1.51 1.63
CA VAL A 194 13.61 1.84 0.92
C VAL A 194 13.33 3.33 1.04
N ARG A 195 12.82 3.92 -0.04
CA ARG A 195 12.29 5.29 -0.06
C ARG A 195 10.90 5.30 -0.66
N PHE A 196 9.97 5.99 0.00
CA PHE A 196 8.72 6.43 -0.63
C PHE A 196 8.88 7.90 -1.01
N VAL A 197 8.56 8.25 -2.25
CA VAL A 197 8.68 9.62 -2.76
C VAL A 197 7.46 10.01 -3.58
N VAL A 198 6.96 11.22 -3.35
CA VAL A 198 5.92 11.81 -4.18
C VAL A 198 6.55 12.61 -5.31
N SER A 199 6.24 12.22 -6.55
CA SER A 199 6.77 12.84 -7.76
C SER A 199 5.69 12.81 -8.85
N GLY A 200 5.45 13.95 -9.50
CA GLY A 200 4.50 14.04 -10.62
C GLY A 200 3.08 13.56 -10.32
N GLY A 201 2.58 13.79 -9.09
CA GLY A 201 1.25 13.35 -8.67
C GLY A 201 1.14 11.83 -8.43
N ARG A 202 2.26 11.16 -8.15
CA ARG A 202 2.30 9.72 -7.85
C ARG A 202 3.21 9.45 -6.67
N ILE A 203 2.90 8.43 -5.89
CA ILE A 203 3.81 7.89 -4.87
C ILE A 203 4.59 6.74 -5.50
N PHE A 204 5.92 6.85 -5.48
CA PHE A 204 6.84 5.80 -5.91
C PHE A 204 7.53 5.17 -4.71
N ARG A 205 7.76 3.87 -4.80
CA ARG A 205 8.73 3.14 -3.99
C ARG A 205 10.03 2.99 -4.77
N GLU A 206 11.13 3.37 -4.16
CA GLU A 206 12.48 3.23 -4.69
C GLU A 206 13.36 2.47 -3.68
N THR A 207 14.49 1.94 -4.16
CA THR A 207 15.46 1.26 -3.30
C THR A 207 16.87 1.80 -3.52
N ALA A 208 17.70 1.68 -2.48
CA ALA A 208 19.12 2.00 -2.52
C ALA A 208 19.93 0.86 -1.92
N THR A 209 21.10 0.59 -2.49
CA THR A 209 22.02 -0.43 -1.96
C THR A 209 22.62 0.03 -0.63
N VAL A 210 22.55 -0.84 0.37
CA VAL A 210 23.18 -0.64 1.68
C VAL A 210 24.63 -1.09 1.60
N ASN A 211 25.56 -0.16 1.86
CA ASN A 211 27.01 -0.40 1.79
C ASN A 211 27.61 -0.33 3.21
N PRO A 212 27.91 -1.46 3.87
CA PRO A 212 28.45 -1.46 5.23
C PRO A 212 29.82 -0.78 5.30
N GLY A 213 29.90 0.35 5.99
CA GLY A 213 31.12 1.18 6.06
C GLY A 213 31.29 2.18 4.93
N GLY A 214 30.29 2.32 4.06
CA GLY A 214 30.24 3.33 3.01
C GLY A 214 28.95 4.13 3.07
N ALA A 215 28.84 5.12 2.19
CA ALA A 215 27.58 5.83 1.99
C ALA A 215 26.55 4.92 1.31
N LEU A 216 25.28 5.14 1.61
CA LEU A 216 24.17 4.52 0.92
C LEU A 216 24.25 4.80 -0.58
N GLY A 217 23.90 3.81 -1.40
CA GLY A 217 23.77 4.03 -2.84
C GLY A 217 22.68 5.05 -3.16
N SER A 218 22.67 5.56 -4.39
CA SER A 218 21.58 6.41 -4.87
C SER A 218 20.28 5.60 -4.96
N PHE A 219 19.19 6.17 -4.45
CA PHE A 219 17.86 5.61 -4.63
C PHE A 219 17.47 5.59 -6.12
N ALA A 220 17.01 4.43 -6.58
CA ALA A 220 16.62 4.20 -7.97
C ALA A 220 15.51 3.13 -8.04
N GLY A 221 15.05 2.82 -9.25
CA GLY A 221 14.04 1.78 -9.50
C GLY A 221 12.65 2.19 -8.99
N ARG A 222 12.03 3.17 -9.65
CA ARG A 222 10.69 3.67 -9.31
C ARG A 222 9.62 2.61 -9.58
N PHE A 223 8.94 2.18 -8.52
CA PHE A 223 7.73 1.36 -8.59
C PHE A 223 6.53 2.19 -8.15
N PRO A 224 5.50 2.42 -9.00
CA PRO A 224 4.33 3.20 -8.61
C PRO A 224 3.52 2.45 -7.55
N LEU A 225 2.99 3.20 -6.58
CA LEU A 225 2.11 2.70 -5.52
C LEU A 225 0.72 3.31 -5.56
N VAL A 226 0.64 4.61 -5.81
CA VAL A 226 -0.60 5.39 -5.82
C VAL A 226 -0.47 6.47 -6.88
N ASP A 227 -1.49 6.65 -7.69
CA ASP A 227 -1.63 7.67 -8.71
C ASP A 227 -2.58 8.80 -8.27
N HIS A 228 -2.52 9.92 -9.00
CA HIS A 228 -3.37 11.11 -8.78
C HIS A 228 -3.26 11.70 -7.36
N VAL A 229 -2.05 11.62 -6.80
CA VAL A 229 -1.73 12.07 -5.46
C VAL A 229 -1.60 13.59 -5.41
N VAL A 230 -2.39 14.21 -4.54
CA VAL A 230 -2.37 15.65 -4.25
C VAL A 230 -2.06 15.87 -2.77
N PRO A 231 -1.45 17.02 -2.40
CA PRO A 231 -1.16 17.31 -1.00
C PRO A 231 -2.48 17.51 -0.22
N SER A 232 -2.56 16.91 0.97
CA SER A 232 -3.71 17.07 1.89
C SER A 232 -3.37 17.84 3.17
N ASP A 233 -2.09 18.17 3.40
CA ASP A 233 -1.59 18.91 4.55
C ASP A 233 -0.56 19.97 4.12
N PRO A 234 -0.57 21.19 4.71
CA PRO A 234 0.40 22.24 4.40
C PRO A 234 1.86 21.84 4.69
N ASN A 235 2.06 20.93 5.65
CA ASN A 235 3.39 20.59 6.12
C ASN A 235 4.11 19.61 5.15
N GLY A 236 3.42 19.03 4.15
CA GLY A 236 3.95 18.00 3.24
C GLY A 236 3.27 16.64 3.37
N TYR A 237 3.88 15.62 2.76
CA TYR A 237 3.29 14.27 2.66
C TYR A 237 3.72 13.34 3.80
N PHE A 238 4.94 13.53 4.29
CA PHE A 238 5.56 12.68 5.31
C PHE A 238 6.10 13.50 6.47
N PHE A 239 5.85 13.03 7.68
CA PHE A 239 6.44 13.58 8.91
C PHE A 239 7.07 12.48 9.72
N TYR A 240 8.22 12.79 10.31
CA TYR A 240 8.86 11.92 11.28
C TYR A 240 9.02 12.66 12.60
N LEU A 241 8.43 12.09 13.65
CA LEU A 241 8.69 12.48 15.01
C LEU A 241 9.67 11.46 15.62
N PRO A 242 10.94 11.86 15.87
CA PRO A 242 11.90 10.96 16.46
C PRO A 242 11.43 10.47 17.83
N GLY A 243 11.87 9.26 18.16
CA GLY A 243 11.61 8.64 19.44
C GLY A 243 12.43 9.33 20.53
N THR A 244 11.88 9.37 21.73
CA THR A 244 12.62 9.75 22.95
C THR A 244 12.75 8.50 23.82
N SER A 245 13.51 8.58 24.92
CA SER A 245 13.57 7.48 25.90
C SER A 245 12.20 7.05 26.47
N THR A 246 11.17 7.90 26.34
CA THR A 246 9.82 7.67 26.86
C THR A 246 8.74 7.49 25.78
N ARG A 247 9.06 7.72 24.50
CA ARG A 247 8.10 7.65 23.39
C ARG A 247 8.73 6.99 22.17
N SER A 248 8.09 5.97 21.62
CA SER A 248 8.49 5.41 20.32
C SER A 248 8.39 6.46 19.21
N SER A 249 9.26 6.33 18.21
CA SER A 249 9.21 7.19 17.03
C SER A 249 7.91 6.99 16.23
N LEU A 250 7.41 8.07 15.64
CA LEU A 250 6.18 8.09 14.87
C LEU A 250 6.44 8.63 13.47
N VAL A 251 5.92 7.93 12.47
CA VAL A 251 5.81 8.43 11.09
C VAL A 251 4.36 8.77 10.84
N VAL A 252 4.11 9.93 10.26
CA VAL A 252 2.79 10.34 9.83
C VAL A 252 2.78 10.49 8.32
N VAL A 253 1.81 9.85 7.68
CA VAL A 253 1.61 9.88 6.22
C VAL A 253 0.30 10.57 5.93
N HIS A 254 0.34 11.58 5.07
CA HIS A 254 -0.82 12.34 4.60
C HIS A 254 -0.77 12.49 3.09
N PHE A 255 -1.86 12.12 2.42
CA PHE A 255 -2.08 12.49 1.03
C PHE A 255 -3.57 12.48 0.71
N ALA A 256 -3.93 13.01 -0.45
CA ALA A 256 -5.25 12.78 -1.03
C ALA A 256 -5.11 12.27 -2.45
N ILE A 257 -6.15 11.57 -2.93
CA ILE A 257 -6.30 11.18 -4.33
C ILE A 257 -7.40 12.07 -4.92
N ASP A 258 -7.09 12.78 -6.01
CA ASP A 258 -8.03 13.62 -6.75
C ASP A 258 -8.24 13.08 -8.17
N ARG A 259 -9.46 12.62 -8.47
CA ARG A 259 -9.83 12.12 -9.79
C ARG A 259 -11.13 12.80 -10.21
N ASP A 260 -11.09 13.54 -11.33
CA ASP A 260 -12.23 14.24 -11.91
C ASP A 260 -12.98 15.18 -10.92
N GLY A 261 -12.26 15.77 -9.94
CA GLY A 261 -12.81 16.67 -8.93
C GLY A 261 -13.36 15.97 -7.68
N GLU A 262 -13.30 14.64 -7.63
CA GLU A 262 -13.57 13.87 -6.43
C GLU A 262 -12.27 13.69 -5.63
N ILE A 263 -12.30 14.06 -4.34
CA ILE A 263 -11.13 14.01 -3.46
C ILE A 263 -11.37 13.01 -2.32
N VAL A 264 -10.44 12.08 -2.14
CA VAL A 264 -10.41 11.15 -1.00
C VAL A 264 -9.12 11.38 -0.20
N ASN A 265 -9.27 11.70 1.09
CA ASN A 265 -8.16 11.99 2.00
C ASN A 265 -7.69 10.73 2.72
N PHE A 266 -6.38 10.60 2.84
CA PHE A 266 -5.70 9.49 3.50
C PHE A 266 -4.77 10.03 4.58
N HIS A 267 -4.89 9.46 5.78
CA HIS A 267 -4.07 9.80 6.92
C HIS A 267 -3.72 8.53 7.69
N LYS A 268 -2.45 8.37 8.04
CA LYS A 268 -1.98 7.24 8.86
C LYS A 268 -0.83 7.64 9.76
N GLU A 269 -0.98 7.34 11.04
CA GLU A 269 0.08 7.35 12.04
C GLU A 269 0.67 5.94 12.18
N ILE A 270 1.99 5.81 11.96
CA ILE A 270 2.73 4.56 11.96
C ILE A 270 3.81 4.64 13.03
N LYS A 271 3.68 3.82 14.08
CA LYS A 271 4.70 3.72 15.12
C LYS A 271 5.83 2.84 14.63
N ILE A 272 7.05 3.37 14.66
CA ILE A 272 8.25 2.57 14.40
C ILE A 272 8.68 1.95 15.73
N ARG A 273 8.98 0.65 15.69
CA ARG A 273 9.52 -0.08 16.83
C ARG A 273 10.95 0.39 17.13
N ASN A 274 11.06 1.44 17.93
CA ASN A 274 12.30 1.80 18.60
C ASN A 274 12.34 0.95 19.88
N VAL A 275 12.91 -0.25 19.81
CA VAL A 275 13.05 -1.11 21.00
C VAL A 275 14.40 -0.76 21.64
N PRO A 276 14.45 0.04 22.72
CA PRO A 276 15.69 0.27 23.46
C PRO A 276 16.22 -1.06 24.02
#